data_AF-I1BIP9-F1
#
_entry.id   AF-I1BIP9-F1
#
_cell.length_a   1.000
_cell.length_b   1.000
_cell.length_c   1.000
_cell.angle_alpha   90.00
_cell.angle_beta   90.00
_cell.angle_gamma   90.00
#
_symmetry.space_group_name_H-M   'P 1'
#
loop_
_entity.id
_entity.type
_entity.pdbx_description
1 polymer ?
#
loop_
_entity_poly.entity_id
_entity_poly.type
_entity_poly.pdbx_seq_one_letter_code
_entity_poly.pdbx_strand_id
1 'polypeptide(L)'
;MGDDCCNVESMGRITALIQRHLGKDTFVHSVKIGDSINDDHNAGFFGQIDQQLDKVCEELSKIPELKHGFNAIGFSQPSVHRLITFGSPHGGVSDIPNCMNPKDFTCRLMRTMVHHGVYTDYVQNKVIQAQYYRDPSNIKG
;
A
#
# COMPACT_ATOMS: atom_id res chain seq x y z
N MET A 1 -1.25 3.95 5.66
CA MET A 1 -0.24 4.59 4.78
C MET A 1 0.72 5.33 5.65
N GLY A 2 2.01 5.12 5.45
CA GLY A 2 3.06 5.51 6.40
C GLY A 2 3.37 4.43 7.44
N ASP A 3 2.85 3.21 7.26
CA ASP A 3 3.35 2.04 7.97
C ASP A 3 4.64 1.60 7.27
N ASP A 4 5.69 1.37 8.03
CA ASP A 4 6.96 0.87 7.54
C ASP A 4 7.22 -0.55 8.09
N CYS A 5 8.05 -1.31 7.38
CA CYS A 5 8.35 -2.71 7.66
C CYS A 5 8.82 -2.97 9.10
N CYS A 6 9.45 -1.96 9.70
CA CYS A 6 10.51 -2.14 10.67
C CYS A 6 10.28 -1.34 11.95
N ASN A 7 9.21 -0.56 12.00
CA ASN A 7 8.71 0.08 13.21
C ASN A 7 8.13 -0.98 14.15
N VAL A 8 8.76 -1.06 15.33
CA VAL A 8 8.43 -2.03 16.38
C VAL A 8 7.00 -1.87 16.89
N GLU A 9 6.45 -0.65 16.85
CA GLU A 9 5.10 -0.36 17.32
C GLU A 9 4.01 -0.68 16.27
N SER A 10 4.36 -0.74 14.99
CA SER A 10 3.47 -1.08 13.87
C SER A 10 3.69 -2.52 13.40
N MET A 11 4.38 -2.74 12.27
CA MET A 11 4.55 -4.07 11.67
C MET A 11 5.38 -5.02 12.53
N GLY A 12 6.32 -4.50 13.33
CA GLY A 12 7.05 -5.32 14.31
C GLY A 12 6.14 -5.98 15.34
N ARG A 13 5.08 -5.29 15.79
CA ARG A 13 4.08 -5.84 16.70
C ARG A 13 3.26 -6.94 16.04
N ILE A 14 2.91 -6.78 14.77
CA ILE A 14 2.19 -7.80 14.00
C ILE A 14 3.04 -9.07 13.86
N THR A 15 4.33 -8.93 13.52
CA THR A 15 5.28 -10.04 13.47
C THR A 15 5.36 -10.78 14.81
N ALA A 16 5.51 -10.04 15.91
CA ALA A 16 5.56 -10.62 17.25
C ALA A 16 4.26 -11.37 17.63
N LEU A 17 3.10 -10.85 17.22
CA LEU A 17 1.81 -11.52 17.45
C LEU A 17 1.69 -12.81 16.64
N ILE A 18 2.10 -12.80 15.37
CA ILE A 18 2.10 -13.99 14.51
C ILE A 18 2.98 -15.08 15.13
N GLN A 19 4.22 -14.76 15.49
CA GLN A 19 5.15 -15.71 16.08
C GLN A 19 4.68 -16.21 17.46
N ARG A 20 3.98 -15.37 18.23
CA ARG A 20 3.38 -15.79 19.51
C ARG A 20 2.29 -16.86 19.33
N HIS A 21 1.48 -16.76 18.28
CA HIS A 21 0.32 -17.63 18.07
C HIS A 21 0.60 -18.84 17.16
N LEU A 22 1.53 -18.71 16.20
CA LEU A 22 1.86 -19.77 15.25
C LEU A 22 3.16 -20.51 15.61
N GLY A 23 3.95 -19.98 16.53
CA GLY A 23 5.22 -20.54 16.99
C GLY A 23 6.40 -19.64 16.65
N LYS A 24 7.40 -19.59 17.54
CA LYS A 24 8.57 -18.71 17.41
C LYS A 24 9.40 -18.99 16.15
N ASP A 25 9.36 -20.22 15.66
CA ASP A 25 10.08 -20.66 14.46
C ASP A 25 9.33 -20.30 13.17
N THR A 26 8.16 -19.65 13.26
CA THR A 26 7.43 -19.15 12.09
C THR A 26 8.26 -18.05 11.42
N PHE A 27 8.63 -18.29 10.16
CA PHE A 27 9.26 -17.29 9.33
C PHE A 27 8.26 -16.19 8.95
N VAL A 28 8.57 -14.94 9.30
CA VAL A 28 7.77 -13.77 8.94
C VAL A 28 8.67 -12.79 8.21
N HIS A 29 8.31 -12.47 6.97
CA HIS A 29 8.98 -11.47 6.17
C HIS A 29 8.11 -10.22 6.06
N SER A 30 8.61 -9.10 6.58
CA SER A 30 7.98 -7.79 6.45
C SER A 30 8.58 -7.09 5.23
N VAL A 31 7.76 -6.87 4.19
CA VAL A 31 8.23 -6.24 2.94
C VAL A 31 8.68 -4.81 3.22
N LYS A 32 9.85 -4.45 2.69
CA LYS A 32 10.45 -3.12 2.76
C LYS A 32 10.76 -2.63 1.35
N ILE A 33 10.38 -1.41 1.01
CA ILE A 33 10.70 -0.79 -0.28
C ILE A 33 11.76 0.28 -0.08
N GLY A 34 12.97 0.06 -0.61
CA GLY A 34 14.09 0.99 -0.48
C GLY A 34 15.07 0.61 0.65
N ASP A 35 16.10 1.45 0.83
CA ASP A 35 17.25 1.06 1.64
C ASP A 35 17.07 1.39 3.12
N SER A 36 16.37 2.48 3.44
CA SER A 36 16.09 2.91 4.81
C SER A 36 14.59 2.87 5.18
N ILE A 37 14.28 2.95 6.48
CA ILE A 37 12.91 3.08 6.99
C ILE A 37 12.22 4.32 6.40
N ASN A 38 12.96 5.41 6.22
CA ASN A 38 12.43 6.64 5.64
C ASN A 38 12.11 6.46 4.14
N ASP A 39 12.92 5.70 3.42
CA ASP A 39 12.64 5.38 2.01
C ASP A 39 11.39 4.51 1.89
N ASP A 40 11.23 3.52 2.77
CA ASP A 40 10.05 2.65 2.84
C ASP A 40 8.79 3.44 3.15
N HIS A 41 8.85 4.31 4.16
CA HIS A 41 7.77 5.23 4.48
C HIS A 41 7.41 6.11 3.28
N ASN A 42 8.40 6.72 2.62
CA ASN A 42 8.17 7.59 1.47
C ASN A 42 7.66 6.84 0.23
N ALA A 43 8.10 5.59 0.03
CA ALA A 43 7.61 4.72 -1.03
C ALA A 43 6.12 4.41 -0.87
N GLY A 44 5.58 4.46 0.36
CA GLY A 44 4.15 4.39 0.62
C GLY A 44 3.34 5.59 0.10
N PHE A 45 3.98 6.70 -0.26
CA PHE A 45 3.34 7.91 -0.80
C PHE A 45 3.75 8.22 -2.23
N PHE A 46 5.01 7.98 -2.57
CA PHE A 46 5.61 8.40 -3.84
C PHE A 46 6.22 7.23 -4.60
N GLY A 47 6.01 7.22 -5.92
CA GLY A 47 6.53 6.19 -6.83
C GLY A 47 5.48 5.68 -7.80
N GLN A 48 5.78 4.54 -8.41
CA GLN A 48 4.87 3.79 -9.29
C GLN A 48 4.61 2.41 -8.68
N ILE A 49 3.33 2.07 -8.52
CA ILE A 49 2.89 0.82 -7.90
C ILE A 49 3.42 -0.37 -8.69
N ASP A 50 3.32 -0.35 -10.02
CA ASP A 50 3.77 -1.47 -10.87
C ASP A 50 5.26 -1.75 -10.67
N GLN A 51 6.09 -0.71 -10.60
CA GLN A 51 7.53 -0.86 -10.34
C GLN A 51 7.82 -1.38 -8.92
N GLN A 52 7.01 -1.01 -7.93
CA GLN A 52 7.13 -1.54 -6.57
C GLN A 52 6.74 -3.02 -6.54
N LEU A 53 5.66 -3.39 -7.23
CA LEU A 53 5.21 -4.79 -7.33
C LEU A 53 6.27 -5.66 -8.00
N ASP A 54 6.87 -5.21 -9.09
CA ASP A 54 7.93 -5.96 -9.78
C ASP A 54 9.13 -6.22 -8.86
N LYS A 55 9.58 -5.19 -8.14
CA LYS A 55 10.69 -5.31 -7.17
C LYS A 55 10.36 -6.28 -6.05
N VAL A 56 9.18 -6.15 -5.46
CA VAL A 56 8.74 -7.04 -4.37
C VAL A 56 8.63 -8.48 -4.87
N CYS A 57 8.06 -8.70 -6.05
CA CYS A 57 7.99 -10.03 -6.67
C CYS A 57 9.38 -10.63 -6.87
N GLU A 58 10.33 -9.84 -7.38
CA GLU A 58 11.72 -10.27 -7.56
C GLU A 58 12.38 -10.62 -6.21
N GLU A 59 12.23 -9.79 -5.19
CA GLU A 59 12.78 -10.02 -3.85
C GLU A 59 12.20 -11.28 -3.21
N LEU A 60 10.87 -11.43 -3.20
CA LEU A 60 10.21 -12.60 -2.62
C LEU A 60 10.61 -13.90 -3.32
N SER A 61 10.87 -13.87 -4.63
CA SER A 61 11.33 -15.05 -5.40
C SER A 61 12.71 -15.56 -4.95
N LYS A 62 13.53 -14.69 -4.36
CA LYS A 62 14.88 -15.01 -3.89
C LYS A 62 14.89 -15.62 -2.50
N ILE A 63 13.78 -15.56 -1.74
CA ILE A 63 13.69 -16.04 -0.37
C ILE A 63 13.41 -17.55 -0.35
N PRO A 64 14.36 -18.41 0.10
CA PRO A 64 14.20 -19.86 0.08
C PRO A 64 12.97 -20.36 0.85
N GLU A 65 12.66 -19.73 1.98
CA GLU A 65 11.55 -20.07 2.87
C GLU A 65 10.17 -19.90 2.21
N LEU A 66 10.08 -19.08 1.15
CA LEU A 66 8.84 -18.79 0.43
C LEU A 66 8.63 -19.65 -0.82
N LYS A 67 9.62 -20.46 -1.22
CA LYS A 67 9.61 -21.23 -2.49
C LYS A 67 8.46 -22.23 -2.60
N HIS A 68 8.00 -22.76 -1.47
CA HIS A 68 6.89 -23.72 -1.43
C HIS A 68 5.53 -23.05 -1.20
N GLY A 69 5.47 -21.75 -1.46
CA GLY A 69 4.30 -20.90 -1.25
C GLY A 69 4.23 -20.35 0.17
N PHE A 70 3.50 -19.25 0.31
CA PHE A 70 3.37 -18.50 1.56
C PHE A 70 1.96 -17.94 1.72
N ASN A 71 1.59 -17.59 2.94
CA ASN A 71 0.41 -16.77 3.19
C ASN A 71 0.86 -15.31 3.18
N ALA A 72 0.05 -14.42 2.60
CA ALA A 72 0.31 -13.00 2.64
C ALA A 72 -0.74 -12.30 3.51
N ILE A 73 -0.24 -11.43 4.38
CA ILE A 73 -1.04 -10.44 5.08
C ILE A 73 -0.62 -9.12 4.48
N GLY A 74 -1.50 -8.52 3.70
CA GLY A 74 -1.12 -7.39 2.89
C GLY A 74 -2.28 -6.85 2.08
N PHE A 75 -1.96 -5.80 1.34
CA PHE A 75 -2.88 -5.09 0.46
C PHE A 75 -2.44 -5.44 -0.97
N SER A 76 -3.19 -6.30 -1.67
CA SER A 76 -2.97 -6.76 -3.08
C SER A 76 -2.14 -8.06 -3.29
N GLN A 77 -2.07 -8.51 -4.56
CA GLN A 77 -2.16 -9.90 -5.09
C GLN A 77 -0.83 -10.55 -5.56
N PRO A 78 -0.14 -11.38 -4.75
CA PRO A 78 0.80 -12.38 -5.26
C PRO A 78 0.17 -13.79 -5.33
N SER A 79 0.87 -14.75 -5.94
CA SER A 79 0.54 -16.18 -5.88
C SER A 79 0.74 -16.71 -4.45
N VAL A 80 -0.31 -16.59 -3.65
CA VAL A 80 -0.30 -16.90 -2.22
C VAL A 80 -1.29 -18.00 -1.89
N HIS A 81 -0.99 -18.78 -0.85
CA HIS A 81 -1.94 -19.78 -0.35
C HIS A 81 -3.21 -19.13 0.19
N ARG A 82 -3.04 -18.03 0.93
CA ARG A 82 -4.11 -17.23 1.52
C ARG A 82 -3.70 -15.77 1.49
N LEU A 83 -4.65 -14.92 1.13
CA LEU A 83 -4.52 -13.46 1.16
C LEU A 83 -5.48 -12.89 2.19
N ILE A 84 -4.95 -12.19 3.20
CA ILE A 84 -5.76 -11.48 4.20
C ILE A 84 -5.51 -9.98 4.05
N THR A 85 -6.58 -9.22 3.78
CA THR A 85 -6.52 -7.77 3.53
C THR A 85 -7.27 -7.01 4.61
N PHE A 86 -6.65 -5.98 5.20
CA PHE A 86 -7.25 -5.17 6.27
C PHE A 86 -7.57 -3.75 5.80
N GLY A 87 -8.83 -3.46 5.46
CA GLY A 87 -9.24 -2.10 5.08
C GLY A 87 -8.67 -1.60 3.75
N SER A 88 -8.28 -2.52 2.85
CA SER A 88 -7.75 -2.18 1.53
C SER A 88 -8.85 -1.61 0.62
N PRO A 89 -8.60 -0.49 -0.09
CA PRO A 89 -9.56 0.07 -1.04
C PRO A 89 -9.53 -0.72 -2.36
N HIS A 90 -10.02 -1.96 -2.35
CA HIS A 90 -10.02 -2.84 -3.55
C HIS A 90 -10.79 -2.27 -4.74
N GLY A 91 -11.75 -1.37 -4.49
CA GLY A 91 -12.49 -0.62 -5.52
C GLY A 91 -11.85 0.73 -5.89
N GLY A 92 -10.72 1.09 -5.29
CA GLY A 92 -10.14 2.43 -5.33
C GLY A 92 -10.73 3.36 -4.27
N VAL A 93 -10.23 4.60 -4.24
CA VAL A 93 -10.76 5.70 -3.41
C VAL A 93 -11.22 6.83 -4.30
N SER A 94 -12.32 7.50 -3.94
CA SER A 94 -12.88 8.60 -4.74
C SER A 94 -12.73 9.97 -4.09
N ASP A 95 -12.18 10.04 -2.88
CA ASP A 95 -12.18 11.25 -2.08
C ASP A 95 -10.98 11.34 -1.13
N ILE A 96 -10.69 12.54 -0.67
CA ILE A 96 -9.55 12.86 0.19
C ILE A 96 -9.94 12.57 1.65
N PRO A 97 -9.08 11.87 2.42
CA PRO A 97 -9.34 11.62 3.85
C PRO A 97 -9.52 12.94 4.61
N ASN A 98 -10.34 12.91 5.66
CA ASN A 98 -10.66 14.03 6.56
C ASN A 98 -11.44 15.21 5.96
N CYS A 99 -11.88 15.15 4.69
CA CYS A 99 -12.76 16.18 4.11
C CYS A 99 -14.26 15.84 4.23
N MET A 100 -14.76 15.56 5.44
CA MET A 100 -16.15 15.09 5.62
C MET A 100 -17.21 16.18 5.45
N ASN A 101 -16.87 17.46 5.67
CA ASN A 101 -17.83 18.56 5.59
C ASN A 101 -17.90 19.14 4.16
N PRO A 102 -19.01 18.96 3.42
CA PRO A 102 -19.14 19.49 2.06
C PRO A 102 -19.24 21.03 2.01
N LYS A 103 -19.51 21.69 3.15
CA LYS A 103 -19.53 23.16 3.23
C LYS A 103 -18.16 23.78 3.47
N ASP A 104 -17.15 22.96 3.76
CA ASP A 104 -15.79 23.46 3.94
C ASP A 104 -15.20 23.87 2.57
N PHE A 105 -14.95 25.16 2.43
CA PHE A 105 -14.47 25.76 1.20
C PHE A 105 -13.06 25.28 0.84
N THR A 106 -12.19 25.07 1.82
CA THR A 106 -10.83 24.57 1.57
C THR A 106 -10.85 23.13 1.07
N CYS A 107 -11.66 22.26 1.69
CA CYS A 107 -11.86 20.89 1.22
C CYS A 107 -12.49 20.84 -0.17
N ARG A 108 -13.46 21.70 -0.48
CA ARG A 108 -14.01 21.80 -1.84
C ARG A 108 -12.96 22.21 -2.85
N LEU A 109 -12.16 23.23 -2.55
CA LEU A 109 -11.10 23.69 -3.43
C LEU A 109 -10.05 22.61 -3.65
N MET A 110 -9.62 21.93 -2.57
CA MET A 110 -8.65 20.84 -2.62
C MET A 110 -9.18 19.65 -3.42
N ARG A 111 -10.44 19.27 -3.23
CA ARG A 111 -11.12 18.25 -4.07
C ARG A 111 -11.05 18.64 -5.54
N THR A 112 -11.49 19.84 -5.90
CA THR A 112 -11.49 20.28 -7.31
C THR A 112 -10.08 20.26 -7.92
N MET A 113 -9.07 20.70 -7.18
CA MET A 113 -7.67 20.64 -7.63
C MET A 113 -7.19 19.20 -7.81
N VAL A 114 -7.50 18.31 -6.87
CA VAL A 114 -7.14 16.89 -6.96
C VAL A 114 -7.89 16.23 -8.12
N HIS A 115 -9.21 16.40 -8.25
CA HIS A 115 -9.98 15.82 -9.37
C HIS A 115 -9.42 16.23 -10.74
N HIS A 116 -8.98 17.48 -10.91
CA HIS A 116 -8.38 17.91 -12.17
C HIS A 116 -6.94 17.45 -12.38
N GLY A 117 -6.17 17.28 -11.30
CA GLY A 117 -4.75 16.93 -11.37
C GLY A 117 -4.46 15.43 -11.26
N VAL A 118 -5.36 14.65 -10.67
CA VAL A 118 -5.10 13.25 -10.27
C VAL A 118 -4.86 12.35 -11.46
N TYR A 119 -5.52 12.61 -12.60
CA TYR A 119 -5.38 11.83 -13.83
C TYR A 119 -4.29 12.35 -14.78
N THR A 120 -3.49 13.34 -14.36
CA THR A 120 -2.35 13.77 -15.17
C THR A 120 -1.25 12.71 -15.14
N ASP A 121 -0.55 12.52 -16.26
CA ASP A 121 0.55 11.56 -16.36
C ASP A 121 1.60 11.77 -15.26
N TYR A 122 1.95 13.03 -14.96
CA TYR A 122 2.92 13.33 -13.92
C TYR A 122 2.48 12.78 -12.54
N VAL A 123 1.23 13.02 -12.15
CA VAL A 123 0.71 12.62 -10.84
C VAL A 123 0.51 11.10 -10.79
N GLN A 124 -0.06 10.51 -11.84
CA GLN A 124 -0.22 9.05 -11.97
C GLN A 124 1.12 8.31 -11.91
N ASN A 125 2.21 8.91 -12.39
CA ASN A 125 3.54 8.27 -12.40
C ASN A 125 4.41 8.58 -11.16
N LYS A 126 3.92 9.38 -10.20
CA LYS A 126 4.72 9.84 -9.05
C LYS A 126 4.02 9.70 -7.70
N VAL A 127 2.70 9.63 -7.66
CA VAL A 127 1.91 9.59 -6.43
C VAL A 127 1.14 8.27 -6.36
N ILE A 128 1.37 7.50 -5.31
CA ILE A 128 0.79 6.16 -5.14
C ILE A 128 -0.73 6.23 -4.99
N GLN A 129 -1.22 7.21 -4.23
CA GLN A 129 -2.65 7.41 -3.99
C GLN A 129 -3.45 7.72 -5.25
N ALA A 130 -2.80 8.37 -6.23
CA ALA A 130 -3.43 8.69 -7.50
C ALA A 130 -3.66 7.46 -8.37
N GLN A 131 -2.78 6.45 -8.29
CA GLN A 131 -2.81 5.24 -9.12
C GLN A 131 -3.96 4.29 -8.78
N TYR A 132 -4.58 4.42 -7.61
CA TYR A 132 -5.83 3.73 -7.24
C TYR A 132 -6.99 4.70 -6.98
N TYR A 133 -6.84 5.96 -7.39
CA TYR A 133 -7.93 6.93 -7.33
C TYR A 133 -8.97 6.62 -8.42
N ARG A 134 -10.24 6.57 -8.02
CA ARG A 134 -11.36 6.22 -8.90
C ARG A 134 -12.50 7.21 -8.74
N ASP A 135 -12.72 8.02 -9.78
CA ASP A 135 -13.86 8.90 -9.88
C ASP A 135 -15.12 8.11 -10.31
N PRO A 136 -16.15 7.98 -9.46
CA PRO A 136 -17.38 7.27 -9.80
C PRO A 136 -18.21 7.99 -10.87
N SER A 137 -17.97 9.28 -11.10
CA SER A 137 -18.64 10.07 -12.14
C SER A 137 -17.96 9.97 -13.51
N ASN A 138 -16.68 9.55 -13.53
CA ASN A 138 -15.92 9.27 -14.76
C ASN A 138 -15.35 7.84 -14.75
N ILE A 139 -16.23 6.85 -14.91
CA ILE A 139 -15.86 5.41 -14.87
C ILE A 139 -15.05 4.98 -16.11
N LYS A 140 -14.93 5.83 -17.15
CA LYS A 140 -14.31 5.44 -18.42
C LYS A 140 -12.81 5.71 -18.52
N GLY A 141 -12.19 6.38 -17.54
CA GLY A 141 -10.85 6.94 -17.72
C GLY A 141 -10.95 8.21 -18.53
#